data_AF-A0A2E3ZA96-F1
#
_entry.id   AF-A0A2E3ZA96-F1
#
_cell.length_a   1.000
_cell.length_b   1.000
_cell.length_c   1.000
_cell.angle_alpha   90.00
_cell.angle_beta   90.00
_cell.angle_gamma   90.00
#
_symmetry.space_group_name_H-M   'P 1'
#
loop_
_entity.id
_entity.type
_entity.pdbx_description
1 polymer ?
#
loop_
_entity_poly.entity_id
_entity_poly.type
_entity_poly.pdbx_seq_one_letter_code
_entity_poly.pdbx_strand_id
1 'polypeptide(L)'
;MNFFRCFALALAWSFCSLSCQAAIVVAAADSLPEEKAKADLVCDGVDDQVELAASLAKARQGDTLIDINPKTQKKVRCALNHAVEWLPGNYHLSATLEVPDAANCVIRAEGTTLHYGPAEGDCVVIRGMNRCRYNFGTMETQSNGAALRIQPQESMPSLMSFVNFTGLIGQEQRGTGLMLDPKHENVCVNRITGTDILGFDKGAYVGSVGAREGTASTHGKCDTNWFWLSYIRLCNTCIEEGAQGVDDSVWHVNVDASVPGAVAIRTAAAYGKWYVIMGTYSFEKKNKALILEPGARNSVFEVHPPIQDFAWEDRSGSETNVILSSESPPYRPFAELQTVNP
;
A
#
# COMPACT_ATOMS: atom_id res chain seq x y z
N MET A 1 8.40 -2.94 -64.60
CA MET A 1 8.53 -1.59 -63.99
C MET A 1 7.22 -1.26 -63.30
N ASN A 2 7.13 -1.46 -61.98
CA ASN A 2 6.12 -0.90 -61.07
C ASN A 2 6.43 -1.41 -59.65
N PHE A 3 7.37 -0.77 -58.98
CA PHE A 3 7.81 -1.11 -57.62
C PHE A 3 8.36 0.14 -56.93
N PHE A 4 7.54 1.16 -56.67
CA PHE A 4 7.93 2.29 -55.81
C PHE A 4 6.69 3.14 -55.54
N ARG A 5 5.91 2.81 -54.50
CA ARG A 5 4.91 3.70 -53.84
C ARG A 5 4.19 2.98 -52.70
N CYS A 6 4.90 2.53 -51.66
CA CYS A 6 4.28 2.05 -50.42
C CYS A 6 5.05 2.36 -49.11
N PHE A 7 6.11 3.17 -49.13
CA PHE A 7 7.06 3.23 -48.00
C PHE A 7 7.21 4.58 -47.27
N ALA A 8 6.19 5.44 -47.25
CA ALA A 8 6.33 6.77 -46.63
C ALA A 8 5.12 7.24 -45.80
N LEU A 9 4.44 6.33 -45.08
CA LEU A 9 3.29 6.69 -44.22
C LEU A 9 3.20 5.87 -42.93
N ALA A 10 4.34 5.46 -42.36
CA ALA A 10 4.40 4.65 -41.14
C ALA A 10 5.39 5.17 -40.07
N LEU A 11 5.75 6.46 -40.08
CA LEU A 11 6.74 7.03 -39.15
C LEU A 11 6.31 8.37 -38.53
N ALA A 12 5.00 8.58 -38.40
CA ALA A 12 4.44 9.73 -37.68
C ALA A 12 3.36 9.30 -36.68
N TRP A 13 3.49 8.11 -36.09
CA TRP A 13 3.03 7.93 -34.71
C TRP A 13 4.07 8.60 -33.81
N SER A 14 4.08 9.94 -33.87
CA SER A 14 4.47 10.73 -32.72
C SER A 14 3.62 10.17 -31.58
N PHE A 15 4.31 9.48 -30.68
CA PHE A 15 3.93 9.39 -29.30
C PHE A 15 3.74 10.84 -28.81
N CYS A 16 2.59 11.43 -29.10
CA CYS A 16 1.99 12.40 -28.22
C CYS A 16 1.62 11.61 -26.97
N SER A 17 2.65 11.23 -26.20
CA SER A 17 2.55 11.24 -24.76
C SER A 17 1.99 12.62 -24.46
N LEU A 18 0.67 12.68 -24.24
CA LEU A 18 0.04 13.74 -23.47
C LEU A 18 0.75 13.67 -22.11
N SER A 19 1.93 14.29 -22.05
CA SER A 19 2.66 14.51 -20.83
C SER A 19 1.72 15.39 -20.04
N CYS A 20 0.97 14.77 -19.14
CA CYS A 20 0.17 15.45 -18.16
C CYS A 20 1.20 16.18 -17.28
N GLN A 21 1.60 17.37 -17.74
CA GLN A 21 2.66 18.18 -17.15
C GLN A 21 2.29 18.38 -15.68
N ALA A 22 3.24 18.10 -14.78
CA ALA A 22 3.01 18.33 -13.37
C ALA A 22 2.60 19.80 -13.17
N ALA A 23 1.63 20.03 -12.29
CA ALA A 23 1.19 21.39 -11.98
C ALA A 23 2.22 22.12 -11.11
N ILE A 24 2.99 21.36 -10.32
CA ILE A 24 4.09 21.85 -9.48
C ILE A 24 5.24 20.83 -9.50
N VAL A 25 6.45 21.32 -9.73
CA VAL A 25 7.70 20.55 -9.69
C VAL A 25 8.52 20.95 -8.46
N VAL A 26 8.98 19.98 -7.69
CA VAL A 26 9.85 20.17 -6.52
C VAL A 26 11.17 19.47 -6.78
N ALA A 27 12.30 20.13 -6.51
CA ALA A 27 13.63 19.53 -6.57
C ALA A 27 14.24 19.42 -5.17
N ALA A 28 14.96 18.32 -4.93
CA ALA A 28 15.76 18.15 -3.73
C ALA A 28 16.94 19.13 -3.70
N ALA A 29 17.51 19.34 -2.51
CA ALA A 29 18.69 20.17 -2.33
C ALA A 29 19.93 19.62 -3.06
N ASP A 30 19.96 18.32 -3.38
CA ASP A 30 21.05 17.65 -4.08
C ASP A 30 20.72 17.28 -5.54
N SER A 31 19.53 17.64 -6.05
CA SER A 31 19.18 17.49 -7.47
C SER A 31 20.14 18.26 -8.40
N LEU A 32 20.19 17.84 -9.67
CA LEU A 32 21.08 18.43 -10.67
C LEU A 32 20.75 19.91 -10.91
N PRO A 33 21.73 20.76 -11.28
CA PRO A 33 21.48 22.18 -11.53
C PRO A 33 20.36 22.45 -12.54
N GLU A 34 20.29 21.67 -13.62
CA GLU A 34 19.26 21.75 -14.65
C GLU A 34 17.86 21.31 -14.19
N GLU A 35 17.79 20.47 -13.16
CA GLU A 35 16.53 20.04 -12.53
C GLU A 35 16.00 21.14 -11.62
N LYS A 36 16.88 21.69 -10.77
CA LYS A 36 16.57 22.85 -9.91
C LYS A 36 16.14 24.07 -10.70
N ALA A 37 16.77 24.32 -11.85
CA ALA A 37 16.41 25.43 -12.74
C ALA A 37 14.99 25.31 -13.34
N LYS A 38 14.41 24.11 -13.36
CA LYS A 38 13.05 23.83 -13.84
C LYS A 38 12.03 23.71 -12.72
N ALA A 39 12.46 23.61 -11.47
CA ALA A 39 11.59 23.38 -10.33
C ALA A 39 10.88 24.66 -9.89
N ASP A 40 9.62 24.53 -9.48
CA ASP A 40 8.85 25.62 -8.87
C ASP A 40 9.25 25.84 -7.41
N LEU A 41 9.75 24.79 -6.75
CA LEU A 41 10.23 24.78 -5.38
C LEU A 41 11.54 23.99 -5.31
N VAL A 42 12.50 24.49 -4.52
CA VAL A 42 13.76 23.79 -4.26
C VAL A 42 13.89 23.65 -2.75
N CYS A 43 14.02 22.41 -2.31
CA CYS A 43 14.25 22.00 -0.94
C CYS A 43 15.63 22.45 -0.43
N ASP A 44 15.77 22.64 0.87
CA ASP A 44 17.03 23.06 1.51
C ASP A 44 17.87 21.90 2.05
N GLY A 45 17.30 20.69 2.10
CA GLY A 45 17.96 19.45 2.53
C GLY A 45 17.91 19.23 4.04
N VAL A 46 17.09 19.99 4.77
CA VAL A 46 16.96 19.91 6.23
C VAL A 46 15.53 19.58 6.64
N ASP A 47 14.58 20.42 6.24
CA ASP A 47 13.17 20.35 6.65
C ASP A 47 12.25 20.23 5.42
N ASP A 48 12.62 19.36 4.47
CA ASP A 48 12.04 19.31 3.13
C ASP A 48 10.55 18.98 3.13
N GLN A 49 10.00 18.43 4.23
CA GLN A 49 8.57 18.27 4.39
C GLN A 49 7.79 19.59 4.23
N VAL A 50 8.42 20.74 4.49
CA VAL A 50 7.80 22.06 4.37
C VAL A 50 7.51 22.38 2.90
N GLU A 51 8.50 22.25 2.00
CA GLU A 51 8.35 22.48 0.57
C GLU A 51 7.45 21.43 -0.08
N LEU A 52 7.59 20.17 0.32
CA LEU A 52 6.73 19.09 -0.16
C LEU A 52 5.27 19.34 0.23
N ALA A 53 4.99 19.70 1.49
CA ALA A 53 3.65 20.08 1.92
C ALA A 53 3.14 21.34 1.20
N ALA A 54 3.99 22.34 0.98
CA ALA A 54 3.65 23.55 0.22
C ALA A 54 3.25 23.22 -1.22
N SER A 55 3.93 22.25 -1.86
CA SER A 55 3.59 21.78 -3.21
C SER A 55 2.19 21.15 -3.27
N LEU A 56 1.80 20.41 -2.23
CA LEU A 56 0.48 19.79 -2.10
C LEU A 56 -0.60 20.83 -1.78
N ALA A 57 -0.28 21.80 -0.94
CA ALA A 57 -1.20 22.88 -0.53
C ALA A 57 -1.60 23.81 -1.68
N LYS A 58 -0.82 23.86 -2.78
CA LYS A 58 -1.17 24.58 -4.01
C LYS A 58 -2.35 23.95 -4.77
N ALA A 59 -2.81 22.76 -4.38
CA ALA A 59 -4.00 22.15 -4.95
C ALA A 59 -5.24 23.03 -4.79
N ARG A 60 -6.08 23.07 -5.83
CA ARG A 60 -7.38 23.75 -5.74
C ARG A 60 -8.28 23.01 -4.75
N GLN A 61 -8.77 23.72 -3.75
CA GLN A 61 -9.78 23.20 -2.83
C GLN A 61 -11.17 23.24 -3.47
N GLY A 62 -11.95 22.18 -3.30
CA GLY A 62 -13.33 22.14 -3.76
C GLY A 62 -14.07 20.91 -3.26
N ASP A 63 -15.34 20.82 -3.65
CA ASP A 63 -16.19 19.73 -3.22
C ASP A 63 -16.24 18.61 -4.26
N THR A 64 -16.18 17.36 -3.81
CA THR A 64 -16.46 16.16 -4.61
C THR A 64 -17.51 15.30 -3.93
N LEU A 65 -18.20 14.47 -4.71
CA LEU A 65 -19.00 13.38 -4.18
C LEU A 65 -18.10 12.16 -3.96
N ILE A 66 -18.30 11.50 -2.83
CA ILE A 66 -17.68 10.23 -2.48
C ILE A 66 -18.77 9.21 -2.13
N ASP A 67 -18.50 7.95 -2.44
CA ASP A 67 -19.36 6.85 -2.03
C ASP A 67 -19.03 6.49 -0.57
N ILE A 68 -20.02 6.53 0.33
CA ILE A 68 -19.86 6.01 1.70
C ILE A 68 -20.24 4.52 1.74
N ASN A 69 -21.30 4.18 1.00
CA ASN A 69 -21.76 2.81 0.77
C ASN A 69 -22.50 2.76 -0.58
N PRO A 70 -22.90 1.58 -1.07
CA PRO A 70 -23.52 1.43 -2.39
C PRO A 70 -24.82 2.24 -2.62
N LYS A 71 -25.43 2.81 -1.57
CA LYS A 71 -26.70 3.53 -1.63
C LYS A 71 -26.57 5.02 -1.26
N THR A 72 -25.43 5.46 -0.74
CA THR A 72 -25.29 6.83 -0.22
C THR A 72 -23.97 7.46 -0.63
N GLN A 73 -24.08 8.67 -1.17
CA GLN A 73 -22.94 9.56 -1.43
C GLN A 73 -22.94 10.73 -0.47
N LYS A 74 -21.75 11.21 -0.12
CA LYS A 74 -21.55 12.43 0.67
C LYS A 74 -20.70 13.41 -0.13
N LYS A 75 -21.00 14.70 0.04
CA LYS A 75 -20.18 15.78 -0.48
C LYS A 75 -19.07 16.08 0.53
N VAL A 76 -17.82 16.06 0.07
CA VAL A 76 -16.64 16.30 0.90
C VAL A 76 -15.75 17.34 0.23
N ARG A 77 -15.24 18.27 1.04
CA ARG A 77 -14.30 19.30 0.61
C ARG A 77 -12.88 18.79 0.74
N CYS A 78 -12.12 18.82 -0.35
CA CYS A 78 -10.76 18.28 -0.41
C CYS A 78 -9.93 18.96 -1.52
N ALA A 79 -8.66 18.58 -1.63
CA ALA A 79 -7.79 18.95 -2.75
C ALA A 79 -8.26 18.25 -4.04
N LEU A 80 -8.43 19.00 -5.14
CA LEU A 80 -8.97 18.48 -6.39
C LEU A 80 -8.04 18.68 -7.58
N ASN A 81 -7.96 17.65 -8.43
CA ASN A 81 -7.37 17.73 -9.78
C ASN A 81 -5.94 18.31 -9.78
N HIS A 82 -5.12 17.90 -8.82
CA HIS A 82 -3.76 18.39 -8.66
C HIS A 82 -2.73 17.35 -9.11
N ALA A 83 -1.59 17.81 -9.59
CA ALA A 83 -0.46 16.94 -9.93
C ALA A 83 0.83 17.57 -9.43
N VAL A 84 1.57 16.85 -8.61
CA VAL A 84 2.93 17.24 -8.19
C VAL A 84 3.95 16.23 -8.68
N GLU A 85 5.13 16.72 -8.99
CA GLU A 85 6.30 15.92 -9.31
C GLU A 85 7.45 16.31 -8.40
N TRP A 86 7.97 15.34 -7.66
CA TRP A 86 9.16 15.47 -6.83
C TRP A 86 10.30 14.80 -7.59
N LEU A 87 11.26 15.61 -8.03
CA LEU A 87 12.36 15.15 -8.87
C LEU A 87 13.30 14.24 -8.07
N PRO A 88 14.03 13.32 -8.73
CA PRO A 88 14.99 12.45 -8.07
C PRO A 88 15.98 13.22 -7.18
N GLY A 89 16.31 12.63 -6.04
CA GLY A 89 17.16 13.24 -5.02
C GLY A 89 16.85 12.75 -3.61
N ASN A 90 17.60 13.27 -2.65
CA ASN A 90 17.45 12.98 -1.23
C ASN A 90 16.64 14.09 -0.55
N TYR A 91 15.51 13.71 0.05
CA TYR A 91 14.62 14.60 0.80
C TYR A 91 14.72 14.26 2.28
N HIS A 92 15.07 15.23 3.12
CA HIS A 92 15.22 15.04 4.56
C HIS A 92 13.99 15.57 5.29
N LEU A 93 13.33 14.69 6.04
CA LEU A 93 12.11 15.01 6.78
C LEU A 93 12.41 15.05 8.28
N SER A 94 12.26 16.23 8.88
CA SER A 94 12.34 16.40 10.35
C SER A 94 10.98 16.28 11.05
N ALA A 95 9.90 16.17 10.27
CA ALA A 95 8.54 15.92 10.74
C ALA A 95 7.75 15.11 9.71
N THR A 96 6.61 14.56 10.13
CA THR A 96 5.73 13.77 9.26
C THR A 96 5.25 14.58 8.06
N LEU A 97 5.37 14.01 6.86
CA LEU A 97 4.78 14.57 5.64
C LEU A 97 3.32 14.14 5.51
N GLU A 98 2.42 15.09 5.67
CA GLU A 98 0.98 14.89 5.58
C GLU A 98 0.49 15.11 4.14
N VAL A 99 -0.01 14.05 3.50
CA VAL A 99 -0.75 14.15 2.24
C VAL A 99 -2.22 14.39 2.57
N PRO A 100 -2.78 15.55 2.21
CA PRO A 100 -4.13 15.94 2.63
C PRO A 100 -5.21 15.11 1.93
N ASP A 101 -6.44 15.22 2.43
CA ASP A 101 -7.64 14.74 1.73
C ASP A 101 -7.65 15.22 0.29
N ALA A 102 -7.73 14.28 -0.65
CA ALA A 102 -7.63 14.59 -2.07
C ALA A 102 -8.52 13.71 -2.94
N ALA A 103 -8.94 14.27 -4.08
CA ALA A 103 -9.59 13.53 -5.14
C ALA A 103 -9.01 13.87 -6.52
N ASN A 104 -8.87 12.82 -7.35
CA ASN A 104 -8.28 12.91 -8.69
C ASN A 104 -6.88 13.57 -8.70
N CYS A 105 -6.08 13.33 -7.66
CA CYS A 105 -4.75 13.92 -7.52
C CYS A 105 -3.64 12.92 -7.85
N VAL A 106 -2.49 13.44 -8.27
CA VAL A 106 -1.31 12.67 -8.64
C VAL A 106 -0.08 13.17 -7.88
N ILE A 107 0.70 12.24 -7.32
CA ILE A 107 2.05 12.48 -6.83
C ILE A 107 2.99 11.60 -7.65
N ARG A 108 3.99 12.19 -8.29
CA ARG A 108 5.07 11.47 -8.98
C ARG A 108 6.38 11.73 -8.25
N ALA A 109 6.90 10.74 -7.57
CA ALA A 109 8.13 10.83 -6.78
C ALA A 109 9.00 9.59 -6.96
N GLU A 110 8.87 8.90 -8.11
CA GLU A 110 9.72 7.76 -8.45
C GLU A 110 11.18 8.22 -8.59
N GLY A 111 12.12 7.49 -7.97
CA GLY A 111 13.54 7.88 -7.93
C GLY A 111 13.91 8.84 -6.79
N THR A 112 12.97 9.24 -5.94
CA THR A 112 13.26 9.97 -4.70
C THR A 112 13.65 9.04 -3.56
N THR A 113 14.41 9.55 -2.59
CA THR A 113 14.60 8.91 -1.28
C THR A 113 14.19 9.89 -0.19
N LEU A 114 13.21 9.52 0.63
CA LEU A 114 12.74 10.30 1.77
C LEU A 114 13.37 9.75 3.04
N HIS A 115 14.22 10.55 3.69
CA HIS A 115 14.92 10.23 4.93
C HIS A 115 14.16 10.81 6.11
N TYR A 116 13.48 9.97 6.90
CA TYR A 116 12.79 10.41 8.11
C TYR A 116 13.69 10.31 9.33
N GLY A 117 14.13 11.47 9.82
CA GLY A 117 15.04 11.57 10.95
C GLY A 117 14.44 11.30 12.35
N PRO A 118 13.17 11.65 12.63
CA PRO A 118 12.61 11.44 13.97
C PRO A 118 12.52 9.97 14.39
N ALA A 119 12.73 9.72 15.69
CA ALA A 119 12.61 8.38 16.29
C ALA A 119 11.15 7.94 16.54
N GLU A 120 10.21 8.88 16.48
CA GLU A 120 8.78 8.67 16.64
C GLU A 120 8.03 9.42 15.56
N GLY A 121 6.81 8.96 15.26
CA GLY A 121 5.97 9.51 14.21
C GLY A 121 6.10 8.76 12.89
N ASP A 122 5.26 9.10 11.92
CA ASP A 122 5.21 8.45 10.63
C ASP A 122 6.00 9.26 9.60
N CYS A 123 6.62 8.60 8.61
CA CYS A 123 7.34 9.32 7.55
C CYS A 123 6.35 10.03 6.62
N VAL A 124 5.44 9.27 5.99
CA VAL A 124 4.36 9.81 5.16
C VAL A 124 3.00 9.32 5.67
N VAL A 125 2.04 10.24 5.84
CA VAL A 125 0.65 9.92 6.19
C VAL A 125 -0.29 10.42 5.10
N ILE A 126 -1.09 9.52 4.55
CA ILE A 126 -2.17 9.84 3.60
C ILE A 126 -3.48 9.94 4.37
N ARG A 127 -4.09 11.13 4.39
CA ARG A 127 -5.29 11.45 5.19
C ARG A 127 -6.62 11.12 4.54
N GLY A 128 -6.68 10.94 3.23
CA GLY A 128 -7.91 10.64 2.52
C GLY A 128 -7.67 10.70 1.02
N MET A 129 -8.24 9.76 0.27
CA MET A 129 -7.97 9.66 -1.16
C MET A 129 -9.18 9.12 -1.92
N ASN A 130 -9.50 9.74 -3.05
CA ASN A 130 -10.54 9.25 -3.96
C ASN A 130 -10.08 9.36 -5.41
N ARG A 131 -9.86 8.22 -6.08
CA ARG A 131 -9.32 8.17 -7.46
C ARG A 131 -7.97 8.86 -7.60
N CYS A 132 -7.13 8.76 -6.58
CA CYS A 132 -5.78 9.32 -6.59
C CYS A 132 -4.76 8.30 -7.12
N ARG A 133 -3.61 8.81 -7.58
CA ARG A 133 -2.47 8.00 -8.02
C ARG A 133 -1.19 8.54 -7.42
N TYR A 134 -0.67 7.86 -6.40
CA TYR A 134 0.55 8.27 -5.73
C TYR A 134 1.65 7.27 -6.05
N ASN A 135 2.73 7.75 -6.65
CA ASN A 135 3.93 6.98 -6.92
C ASN A 135 5.06 7.55 -6.08
N PHE A 136 5.41 6.89 -4.98
CA PHE A 136 6.51 7.28 -4.11
C PHE A 136 7.81 6.57 -4.48
N GLY A 137 8.93 7.19 -4.11
CA GLY A 137 10.25 6.58 -4.20
C GLY A 137 10.50 5.64 -3.03
N THR A 138 11.70 5.73 -2.45
CA THR A 138 12.10 4.99 -1.25
C THR A 138 11.85 5.84 -0.01
N MET A 139 11.36 5.24 1.07
CA MET A 139 11.24 5.87 2.39
C MET A 139 12.12 5.13 3.37
N GLU A 140 13.07 5.83 3.99
CA GLU A 140 14.00 5.30 4.99
C GLU A 140 13.68 5.90 6.37
N THR A 141 13.58 5.05 7.38
CA THR A 141 13.23 5.50 8.73
C THR A 141 13.79 4.58 9.82
N GLN A 142 14.12 5.16 10.97
CA GLN A 142 14.40 4.45 12.22
C GLN A 142 13.26 4.61 13.24
N SER A 143 12.15 5.22 12.81
CA SER A 143 11.03 5.55 13.69
C SER A 143 10.28 4.32 14.19
N ASN A 144 9.67 4.45 15.38
CA ASN A 144 8.69 3.50 15.88
C ASN A 144 7.30 3.63 15.21
N GLY A 145 7.09 4.62 14.34
CA GLY A 145 5.88 4.77 13.53
C GLY A 145 5.94 3.99 12.21
N ALA A 146 5.12 4.40 11.25
CA ALA A 146 5.06 3.82 9.92
C ALA A 146 5.92 4.59 8.91
N ALA A 147 6.58 3.90 7.97
CA ALA A 147 7.18 4.57 6.82
C ALA A 147 6.10 5.17 5.92
N LEU A 148 5.05 4.39 5.61
CA LEU A 148 3.88 4.86 4.88
C LEU A 148 2.60 4.44 5.61
N ARG A 149 1.83 5.43 6.06
CA ARG A 149 0.50 5.20 6.65
C ARG A 149 -0.61 5.73 5.75
N ILE A 150 -1.63 4.92 5.53
CA ILE A 150 -2.93 5.35 5.01
C ILE A 150 -3.89 5.45 6.19
N GLN A 151 -4.20 6.66 6.63
CA GLN A 151 -5.03 6.94 7.79
C GLN A 151 -6.13 7.93 7.40
N PRO A 152 -7.22 7.45 6.76
CA PRO A 152 -8.34 8.29 6.37
C PRO A 152 -8.89 9.06 7.57
N GLN A 153 -9.36 10.29 7.36
CA GLN A 153 -10.09 11.07 8.37
C GLN A 153 -11.59 10.79 8.30
N GLU A 154 -12.33 11.12 9.37
CA GLU A 154 -13.79 10.91 9.46
C GLU A 154 -14.59 11.59 8.33
N SER A 155 -14.02 12.60 7.68
CA SER A 155 -14.62 13.26 6.52
C SER A 155 -14.40 12.52 5.21
N MET A 156 -13.31 11.78 5.05
CA MET A 156 -12.78 11.35 3.77
C MET A 156 -12.20 9.91 3.83
N PRO A 157 -12.87 8.92 3.23
CA PRO A 157 -12.33 7.58 3.09
C PRO A 157 -11.17 7.54 2.10
N SER A 158 -10.47 6.40 2.11
CA SER A 158 -9.45 6.05 1.14
C SER A 158 -10.02 5.05 0.14
N LEU A 159 -10.46 5.53 -1.02
CA LEU A 159 -11.21 4.78 -2.03
C LEU A 159 -10.58 4.84 -3.42
N MET A 160 -10.68 3.73 -4.16
CA MET A 160 -10.46 3.66 -5.61
C MET A 160 -9.12 4.27 -6.06
N SER A 161 -8.09 4.17 -5.23
CA SER A 161 -6.81 4.88 -5.43
C SER A 161 -5.66 3.92 -5.60
N PHE A 162 -4.60 4.39 -6.28
CA PHE A 162 -3.36 3.65 -6.48
C PHE A 162 -2.28 4.27 -5.61
N VAL A 163 -1.61 3.43 -4.81
CA VAL A 163 -0.46 3.81 -3.99
C VAL A 163 0.70 2.89 -4.35
N ASN A 164 1.69 3.44 -5.04
CA ASN A 164 2.89 2.75 -5.46
C ASN A 164 4.08 3.29 -4.66
N PHE A 165 5.03 2.44 -4.31
CA PHE A 165 6.30 2.85 -3.73
C PHE A 165 7.46 1.98 -4.23
N THR A 166 8.67 2.51 -4.20
CA THR A 166 9.86 1.74 -4.57
C THR A 166 10.31 0.89 -3.39
N GLY A 167 10.57 1.52 -2.24
CA GLY A 167 11.06 0.82 -1.04
C GLY A 167 10.56 1.44 0.25
N LEU A 168 10.25 0.62 1.24
CA LEU A 168 10.06 1.04 2.62
C LEU A 168 11.15 0.36 3.45
N ILE A 169 12.03 1.15 4.06
CA ILE A 169 13.29 0.67 4.64
C ILE A 169 13.34 1.07 6.12
N GLY A 170 13.14 0.09 6.98
CA GLY A 170 13.27 0.20 8.43
C GLY A 170 14.63 -0.27 8.91
N GLN A 171 14.96 0.08 10.15
CA GLN A 171 16.17 -0.39 10.82
C GLN A 171 15.83 -0.96 12.19
N GLU A 172 16.63 -1.94 12.62
CA GLU A 172 16.54 -2.56 13.96
C GLU A 172 15.18 -3.20 14.30
N GLN A 173 14.41 -3.60 13.27
CA GLN A 173 13.10 -4.23 13.44
C GLN A 173 12.15 -3.36 14.28
N ARG A 174 12.13 -2.05 14.02
CA ARG A 174 11.22 -1.09 14.67
C ARG A 174 10.12 -0.63 13.72
N GLY A 175 9.03 -0.14 14.30
CA GLY A 175 7.95 0.50 13.56
C GLY A 175 7.26 -0.41 12.53
N THR A 176 6.63 0.21 11.54
CA THR A 176 5.89 -0.48 10.48
C THR A 176 6.31 0.03 9.11
N GLY A 177 6.40 -0.85 8.10
CA GLY A 177 6.63 -0.40 6.73
C GLY A 177 5.40 0.29 6.16
N LEU A 178 4.40 -0.51 5.80
CA LEU A 178 3.10 -0.05 5.31
C LEU A 178 2.04 -0.25 6.39
N MET A 179 1.30 0.80 6.74
CA MET A 179 0.17 0.72 7.67
C MET A 179 -1.12 1.21 7.03
N LEU A 180 -2.16 0.38 7.04
CA LEU A 180 -3.53 0.77 6.70
C LEU A 180 -4.29 0.93 8.02
N ASP A 181 -4.73 2.13 8.32
CA ASP A 181 -5.39 2.48 9.58
C ASP A 181 -6.85 2.88 9.37
N PRO A 182 -7.80 1.92 9.40
CA PRO A 182 -9.22 2.19 9.19
C PRO A 182 -9.93 2.72 10.44
N LYS A 183 -9.20 3.18 11.47
CA LYS A 183 -9.77 3.57 12.77
C LYS A 183 -10.84 4.66 12.67
N HIS A 184 -10.67 5.58 11.73
CA HIS A 184 -11.55 6.74 11.59
C HIS A 184 -12.54 6.62 10.43
N GLU A 185 -12.14 5.96 9.34
CA GLU A 185 -12.95 5.83 8.13
C GLU A 185 -12.39 4.69 7.25
N ASN A 186 -13.12 4.30 6.22
CA ASN A 186 -12.82 3.19 5.32
C ASN A 186 -11.50 3.34 4.54
N VAL A 187 -10.75 2.25 4.44
CA VAL A 187 -9.65 2.04 3.49
C VAL A 187 -10.05 0.93 2.55
N CYS A 188 -10.68 1.27 1.43
CA CYS A 188 -11.29 0.27 0.56
C CYS A 188 -10.98 0.45 -0.93
N VAL A 189 -11.00 -0.65 -1.68
CA VAL A 189 -10.91 -0.63 -3.15
C VAL A 189 -9.63 0.04 -3.65
N ASN A 190 -8.53 -0.07 -2.89
CA ASN A 190 -7.24 0.50 -3.29
C ASN A 190 -6.35 -0.55 -3.91
N ARG A 191 -5.49 -0.13 -4.83
CA ARG A 191 -4.36 -0.94 -5.30
C ARG A 191 -3.08 -0.40 -4.71
N ILE A 192 -2.35 -1.25 -4.00
CA ILE A 192 -1.10 -0.93 -3.36
C ILE A 192 -0.01 -1.78 -4.00
N THR A 193 1.06 -1.16 -4.49
CA THR A 193 2.15 -1.86 -5.16
C THR A 193 3.50 -1.38 -4.63
N GLY A 194 4.42 -2.32 -4.40
CA GLY A 194 5.70 -2.04 -3.77
C GLY A 194 6.77 -3.01 -4.22
N THR A 195 8.03 -2.58 -4.28
CA THR A 195 9.15 -3.49 -4.64
C THR A 195 9.79 -4.13 -3.41
N ASP A 196 10.12 -3.35 -2.38
CA ASP A 196 10.76 -3.87 -1.15
C ASP A 196 10.13 -3.24 0.10
N ILE A 197 9.90 -4.06 1.13
CA ILE A 197 9.61 -3.63 2.49
C ILE A 197 10.54 -4.42 3.41
N LEU A 198 11.40 -3.73 4.17
CA LEU A 198 12.35 -4.45 5.01
C LEU A 198 12.67 -3.80 6.35
N GLY A 199 13.08 -4.64 7.31
CA GLY A 199 13.74 -4.18 8.54
C GLY A 199 12.82 -3.57 9.60
N PHE A 200 11.51 -3.80 9.52
CA PHE A 200 10.52 -3.28 10.47
C PHE A 200 10.13 -4.31 11.54
N ASP A 201 9.44 -3.88 12.60
CA ASP A 201 8.73 -4.84 13.46
C ASP A 201 7.62 -5.52 12.64
N LYS A 202 6.82 -4.70 11.94
CA LYS A 202 5.79 -5.14 11.00
C LYS A 202 6.08 -4.64 9.59
N GLY A 203 6.20 -5.53 8.61
CA GLY A 203 6.37 -5.13 7.21
C GLY A 203 5.15 -4.40 6.68
N ALA A 204 4.03 -5.10 6.57
CA ALA A 204 2.72 -4.54 6.25
C ALA A 204 1.74 -4.85 7.39
N TYR A 205 1.01 -3.82 7.84
CA TYR A 205 0.00 -3.95 8.88
C TYR A 205 -1.34 -3.39 8.40
N VAL A 206 -2.38 -4.23 8.43
CA VAL A 206 -3.77 -3.80 8.23
C VAL A 206 -4.44 -3.72 9.61
N GLY A 207 -4.67 -2.49 10.06
CA GLY A 207 -5.16 -2.19 11.40
C GLY A 207 -6.57 -2.70 11.66
N SER A 208 -6.84 -3.05 12.92
CA SER A 208 -8.19 -3.33 13.39
C SER A 208 -8.96 -2.04 13.65
N VAL A 209 -10.25 -2.06 13.34
CA VAL A 209 -11.20 -1.01 13.71
C VAL A 209 -11.60 -1.29 15.15
N GLY A 210 -10.89 -0.73 16.13
CA GLY A 210 -11.17 -1.01 17.54
C GLY A 210 -12.66 -0.83 17.88
N ALA A 211 -13.19 -1.68 18.76
CA ALA A 211 -14.56 -1.55 19.26
C ALA A 211 -14.75 -0.18 19.95
N ARG A 212 -15.49 0.74 19.32
CA ARG A 212 -15.93 1.97 19.98
C ARG A 212 -17.20 1.65 20.76
N GLU A 213 -17.13 1.71 22.08
CA GLU A 213 -18.31 1.66 22.93
C GLU A 213 -19.22 2.86 22.62
N GLY A 214 -20.47 2.60 22.23
CA GLY A 214 -21.57 3.56 22.38
C GLY A 214 -21.93 4.49 21.22
N THR A 215 -21.40 4.33 19.99
CA THR A 215 -21.84 5.15 18.85
C THR A 215 -22.19 4.31 17.61
N ALA A 216 -23.40 4.50 17.07
CA ALA A 216 -23.91 3.83 15.86
C ALA A 216 -23.33 4.38 14.53
N SER A 217 -22.27 5.17 14.57
CA SER A 217 -21.61 5.68 13.36
C SER A 217 -20.67 4.62 12.80
N THR A 218 -20.92 4.23 11.55
CA THR A 218 -20.05 3.49 10.61
C THR A 218 -18.63 3.27 11.12
N HIS A 219 -18.36 2.06 11.61
CA HIS A 219 -16.99 1.60 11.78
C HIS A 219 -16.28 1.76 10.43
N GLY A 220 -15.09 2.37 10.42
CA GLY A 220 -14.21 2.25 9.27
C GLY A 220 -13.94 0.77 8.98
N LYS A 221 -13.46 0.45 7.81
CA LYS A 221 -13.24 -0.93 7.36
C LYS A 221 -12.07 -0.95 6.39
N CYS A 222 -11.27 -2.00 6.44
CA CYS A 222 -10.35 -2.36 5.38
C CYS A 222 -11.02 -3.41 4.48
N ASP A 223 -11.30 -3.05 3.22
CA ASP A 223 -12.07 -3.91 2.32
C ASP A 223 -11.63 -3.84 0.86
N THR A 224 -11.65 -4.98 0.18
CA THR A 224 -11.43 -5.09 -1.26
C THR A 224 -10.13 -4.39 -1.69
N ASN A 225 -9.05 -4.47 -0.90
CA ASN A 225 -7.76 -3.91 -1.30
C ASN A 225 -6.93 -4.95 -2.07
N TRP A 226 -6.17 -4.49 -3.06
CA TRP A 226 -5.26 -5.33 -3.84
C TRP A 226 -3.82 -4.94 -3.53
N PHE A 227 -3.04 -5.90 -3.07
CA PHE A 227 -1.63 -5.74 -2.77
C PHE A 227 -0.80 -6.50 -3.80
N TRP A 228 0.20 -5.81 -4.36
CA TRP A 228 1.23 -6.42 -5.19
C TRP A 228 2.59 -6.00 -4.64
N LEU A 229 3.14 -6.81 -3.74
CA LEU A 229 4.35 -6.48 -3.00
C LEU A 229 5.45 -7.47 -3.39
N SER A 230 6.45 -7.01 -4.15
CA SER A 230 7.46 -7.91 -4.71
C SER A 230 8.32 -8.59 -3.65
N TYR A 231 8.58 -7.95 -2.51
CA TYR A 231 9.28 -8.59 -1.40
C TYR A 231 9.01 -7.91 -0.06
N ILE A 232 8.74 -8.69 0.98
CA ILE A 232 8.71 -8.24 2.38
C ILE A 232 9.62 -9.14 3.21
N ARG A 233 10.62 -8.58 3.88
CA ARG A 233 11.70 -9.37 4.50
C ARG A 233 12.33 -8.72 5.72
N LEU A 234 13.07 -9.51 6.49
CA LEU A 234 13.83 -9.02 7.65
C LEU A 234 12.97 -8.29 8.70
N CYS A 235 11.67 -8.59 8.74
CA CYS A 235 10.73 -8.08 9.73
C CYS A 235 10.44 -9.13 10.81
N ASN A 236 10.04 -8.70 12.01
CA ASN A 236 9.54 -9.64 13.03
C ASN A 236 8.22 -10.28 12.57
N THR A 237 7.34 -9.50 11.93
CA THR A 237 6.17 -9.99 11.20
C THR A 237 6.12 -9.36 9.81
N CYS A 238 6.16 -10.14 8.73
CA CYS A 238 6.16 -9.56 7.38
C CYS A 238 4.79 -8.97 7.05
N ILE A 239 3.69 -9.71 7.29
CA ILE A 239 2.33 -9.21 7.10
C ILE A 239 1.50 -9.54 8.34
N GLU A 240 0.80 -8.54 8.86
CA GLU A 240 -0.18 -8.70 9.91
C GLU A 240 -1.51 -8.04 9.51
N GLU A 241 -2.59 -8.83 9.51
CA GLU A 241 -3.95 -8.31 9.40
C GLU A 241 -4.69 -8.45 10.72
N GLY A 242 -5.24 -7.33 11.21
CA GLY A 242 -6.06 -7.26 12.41
C GLY A 242 -7.37 -8.03 12.29
N ALA A 243 -8.01 -8.28 13.44
CA ALA A 243 -9.20 -9.13 13.52
C ALA A 243 -10.52 -8.44 13.20
N GLN A 244 -10.66 -7.15 13.55
CA GLN A 244 -11.94 -6.44 13.41
C GLN A 244 -11.92 -5.49 12.22
N GLY A 245 -12.88 -5.66 11.32
CA GLY A 245 -13.11 -4.77 10.18
C GLY A 245 -12.11 -4.95 9.04
N VAL A 246 -11.43 -6.09 8.97
CA VAL A 246 -10.66 -6.54 7.79
C VAL A 246 -11.45 -7.67 7.14
N ASP A 247 -12.12 -7.37 6.03
CA ASP A 247 -12.98 -8.36 5.35
C ASP A 247 -12.26 -8.97 4.15
N ASP A 248 -12.24 -8.28 3.00
CA ASP A 248 -11.69 -8.80 1.75
C ASP A 248 -10.36 -8.10 1.40
N SER A 249 -9.34 -8.88 1.03
CA SER A 249 -8.10 -8.37 0.47
C SER A 249 -7.44 -9.43 -0.40
N VAL A 250 -6.83 -8.98 -1.50
CA VAL A 250 -6.10 -9.84 -2.43
C VAL A 250 -4.62 -9.52 -2.34
N TRP A 251 -3.81 -10.51 -2.01
CA TRP A 251 -2.38 -10.38 -1.82
C TRP A 251 -1.61 -11.15 -2.89
N HIS A 252 -0.76 -10.46 -3.64
CA HIS A 252 0.30 -11.03 -4.47
C HIS A 252 1.63 -10.63 -3.85
N VAL A 253 2.31 -11.57 -3.19
CA VAL A 253 3.43 -11.22 -2.33
C VAL A 253 4.52 -12.28 -2.26
N ASN A 254 5.76 -11.83 -2.17
CA ASN A 254 6.86 -12.67 -1.70
C ASN A 254 7.21 -12.27 -0.27
N VAL A 255 7.23 -13.23 0.66
CA VAL A 255 7.54 -12.99 2.06
C VAL A 255 8.75 -13.82 2.50
N ASP A 256 9.62 -13.22 3.31
CA ASP A 256 10.75 -13.91 3.92
C ASP A 256 10.89 -13.54 5.40
N ALA A 257 10.34 -14.40 6.25
CA ALA A 257 10.58 -14.36 7.68
C ALA A 257 11.92 -15.03 8.02
N SER A 258 13.01 -14.29 7.82
CA SER A 258 14.39 -14.72 8.09
C SER A 258 14.95 -14.25 9.44
N VAL A 259 14.25 -13.38 10.16
CA VAL A 259 14.61 -13.00 11.54
C VAL A 259 14.24 -14.14 12.51
N PRO A 260 15.08 -14.49 13.52
CA PRO A 260 14.74 -15.54 14.48
C PRO A 260 13.45 -15.25 15.24
N GLY A 261 12.51 -16.20 15.24
CA GLY A 261 11.19 -16.06 15.84
C GLY A 261 10.17 -15.27 15.00
N ALA A 262 10.52 -14.92 13.76
CA ALA A 262 9.66 -14.12 12.91
C ALA A 262 8.46 -14.90 12.33
N VAL A 263 7.45 -14.14 11.91
CA VAL A 263 6.24 -14.65 11.27
C VAL A 263 6.11 -14.04 9.87
N ALA A 264 5.90 -14.86 8.84
CA ALA A 264 5.73 -14.34 7.48
C ALA A 264 4.33 -13.72 7.33
N ILE A 265 3.28 -14.49 7.65
CA ILE A 265 1.90 -14.02 7.56
C ILE A 265 1.17 -14.33 8.86
N ARG A 266 0.55 -13.30 9.44
CA ARG A 266 -0.42 -13.42 10.52
C ARG A 266 -1.70 -12.74 10.07
N THR A 267 -2.81 -13.45 10.04
CA THR A 267 -4.09 -12.83 9.60
C THR A 267 -5.26 -13.32 10.43
N ALA A 268 -6.15 -12.39 10.72
CA ALA A 268 -7.48 -12.63 11.29
C ALA A 268 -8.60 -12.21 10.30
N ALA A 269 -8.27 -11.97 9.03
CA ALA A 269 -9.22 -11.49 8.01
C ALA A 269 -10.25 -12.54 7.59
N ALA A 270 -11.44 -12.06 7.21
CA ALA A 270 -12.59 -12.93 6.97
C ALA A 270 -12.74 -13.47 5.53
N TYR A 271 -12.05 -12.87 4.54
CA TYR A 271 -12.15 -13.20 3.13
C TYR A 271 -10.85 -12.87 2.37
N GLY A 272 -9.70 -13.31 2.88
CA GLY A 272 -8.41 -13.06 2.22
C GLY A 272 -8.14 -13.99 1.04
N LYS A 273 -7.66 -13.46 -0.08
CA LYS A 273 -7.12 -14.27 -1.20
C LYS A 273 -5.62 -14.04 -1.34
N TRP A 274 -4.83 -15.09 -1.24
CA TRP A 274 -3.39 -14.99 -1.13
C TRP A 274 -2.68 -15.78 -2.22
N TYR A 275 -1.73 -15.13 -2.88
CA TYR A 275 -0.77 -15.70 -3.81
C TYR A 275 0.63 -15.40 -3.28
N VAL A 276 1.25 -16.42 -2.70
CA VAL A 276 2.42 -16.24 -1.84
C VAL A 276 3.60 -17.02 -2.38
N ILE A 277 4.71 -16.32 -2.64
CA ILE A 277 6.02 -16.97 -2.74
C ILE A 277 6.69 -16.91 -1.37
N MET A 278 6.89 -18.08 -0.78
CA MET A 278 7.39 -18.25 0.59
C MET A 278 8.91 -18.45 0.57
N GLY A 279 9.65 -17.45 1.06
CA GLY A 279 11.10 -17.51 1.28
C GLY A 279 11.50 -17.83 2.73
N THR A 280 10.52 -17.97 3.63
CA THR A 280 10.75 -18.11 5.09
C THR A 280 11.75 -19.20 5.43
N TYR A 281 12.89 -18.79 5.98
CA TYR A 281 13.92 -19.72 6.41
C TYR A 281 13.52 -20.39 7.73
N SER A 282 13.54 -21.73 7.76
CA SER A 282 13.26 -22.50 8.98
C SER A 282 14.45 -22.47 9.94
N PHE A 283 14.61 -21.35 10.66
CA PHE A 283 15.50 -21.30 11.83
C PHE A 283 14.91 -22.17 12.95
N GLU A 284 15.37 -23.41 13.07
CA GLU A 284 15.03 -24.32 14.18
C GLU A 284 13.52 -24.50 14.43
N LYS A 285 12.68 -24.34 13.39
CA LYS A 285 11.19 -24.34 13.48
C LYS A 285 10.59 -23.23 14.37
N LYS A 286 11.37 -22.19 14.71
CA LYS A 286 10.89 -21.04 15.49
C LYS A 286 10.14 -20.04 14.62
N ASN A 287 10.58 -19.86 13.37
CA ASN A 287 9.91 -19.00 12.41
C ASN A 287 8.62 -19.65 11.92
N LYS A 288 7.58 -18.85 11.69
CA LYS A 288 6.27 -19.33 11.22
C LYS A 288 5.97 -18.74 9.86
N ALA A 289 5.62 -19.58 8.89
CA ALA A 289 5.18 -19.13 7.57
C ALA A 289 3.78 -18.51 7.64
N LEU A 290 2.87 -19.12 8.40
CA LEU A 290 1.48 -18.67 8.51
C LEU A 290 0.94 -18.90 9.92
N ILE A 291 0.24 -17.90 10.45
CA ILE A 291 -0.62 -18.02 11.63
C ILE A 291 -2.00 -17.50 11.25
N LEU A 292 -2.99 -18.39 11.27
CA LEU A 292 -4.40 -18.00 11.18
C LEU A 292 -4.90 -17.70 12.60
N GLU A 293 -5.15 -16.42 12.88
CA GLU A 293 -5.59 -15.95 14.20
C GLU A 293 -7.11 -16.06 14.35
N PRO A 294 -7.65 -16.03 15.59
CA PRO A 294 -9.09 -16.03 15.83
C PRO A 294 -9.81 -14.95 15.01
N GLY A 295 -10.84 -15.36 14.26
CA GLY A 295 -11.57 -14.49 13.33
C GLY A 295 -11.27 -14.78 11.86
N ALA A 296 -10.09 -15.35 11.56
CA ALA A 296 -9.75 -15.78 10.20
C ALA A 296 -10.76 -16.81 9.69
N ARG A 297 -11.32 -16.58 8.52
CA ARG A 297 -12.26 -17.52 7.88
C ARG A 297 -12.26 -17.27 6.38
N ASN A 298 -12.81 -18.22 5.62
CA ASN A 298 -13.03 -18.17 4.18
C ASN A 298 -11.84 -17.69 3.33
N SER A 299 -10.62 -17.76 3.89
CA SER A 299 -9.43 -17.28 3.23
C SER A 299 -8.85 -18.39 2.37
N VAL A 300 -8.36 -18.05 1.18
CA VAL A 300 -7.78 -18.99 0.23
C VAL A 300 -6.32 -18.63 0.03
N PHE A 301 -5.41 -19.56 0.34
CA PHE A 301 -3.98 -19.39 0.22
C PHE A 301 -3.43 -20.29 -0.87
N GLU A 302 -2.76 -19.70 -1.86
CA GLU A 302 -1.91 -20.40 -2.82
C GLU A 302 -0.45 -20.09 -2.46
N VAL A 303 0.26 -21.07 -1.91
CA VAL A 303 1.62 -20.88 -1.37
C VAL A 303 2.63 -21.73 -2.14
N HIS A 304 3.72 -21.10 -2.59
CA HIS A 304 4.82 -21.73 -3.29
C HIS A 304 6.18 -21.38 -2.63
N PRO A 305 7.01 -22.34 -2.19
CA PRO A 305 6.76 -23.79 -2.12
C PRO A 305 5.54 -24.14 -1.23
N PRO A 306 5.07 -25.40 -1.26
CA PRO A 306 3.94 -25.87 -0.43
C PRO A 306 4.08 -25.51 1.05
N ILE A 307 2.98 -25.14 1.70
CA ILE A 307 2.98 -24.74 3.12
C ILE A 307 3.51 -25.84 4.06
N GLN A 308 3.43 -27.10 3.64
CA GLN A 308 3.88 -28.28 4.39
C GLN A 308 5.40 -28.30 4.63
N ASP A 309 6.15 -27.57 3.81
CA ASP A 309 7.61 -27.42 3.97
C ASP A 309 7.97 -26.42 5.09
N PHE A 310 6.96 -25.74 5.66
CA PHE A 310 7.14 -24.69 6.64
C PHE A 310 6.35 -24.95 7.93
N ALA A 311 6.80 -24.35 9.04
CA ALA A 311 6.02 -24.34 10.27
C ALA A 311 4.87 -23.33 10.15
N TRP A 312 3.64 -23.75 10.43
CA TRP A 312 2.47 -22.89 10.43
C TRP A 312 1.46 -23.34 11.49
N GLU A 313 0.49 -22.48 11.82
CA GLU A 313 -0.52 -22.73 12.84
C GLU A 313 -1.90 -22.23 12.40
N ASP A 314 -2.92 -23.03 12.72
CA ASP A 314 -4.32 -22.62 12.61
C ASP A 314 -4.92 -22.47 14.01
N ARG A 315 -5.21 -21.22 14.39
CA ARG A 315 -5.91 -20.84 15.64
C ARG A 315 -7.23 -20.16 15.34
N SER A 316 -7.70 -20.23 14.09
CA SER A 316 -8.85 -19.47 13.61
C SER A 316 -10.17 -19.90 14.25
N GLY A 317 -10.25 -21.17 14.67
CA GLY A 317 -11.50 -21.80 15.08
C GLY A 317 -12.48 -21.99 13.93
N SER A 318 -12.01 -21.90 12.68
CA SER A 318 -12.83 -22.01 11.47
C SER A 318 -12.22 -23.00 10.48
N GLU A 319 -13.02 -23.97 10.03
CA GLU A 319 -12.61 -24.94 9.01
C GLU A 319 -12.78 -24.40 7.58
N THR A 320 -13.17 -23.13 7.40
CA THR A 320 -13.47 -22.58 6.07
C THR A 320 -12.25 -21.98 5.36
N ASN A 321 -11.10 -21.93 6.02
CA ASN A 321 -9.85 -21.52 5.40
C ASN A 321 -9.31 -22.65 4.53
N VAL A 322 -8.84 -22.32 3.33
CA VAL A 322 -8.32 -23.28 2.35
C VAL A 322 -6.87 -22.94 2.06
N ILE A 323 -5.96 -23.88 2.30
CA ILE A 323 -4.56 -23.76 1.92
C ILE A 323 -4.29 -24.72 0.77
N LEU A 324 -4.09 -24.15 -0.42
CA LEU A 324 -3.76 -24.86 -1.64
C LEU A 324 -2.25 -25.12 -1.67
N SER A 325 -1.89 -26.38 -1.87
CA SER A 325 -0.50 -26.79 -2.14
C SER A 325 -0.37 -27.20 -3.60
N SER A 326 0.83 -27.08 -4.19
CA SER A 326 1.08 -27.52 -5.57
C SER A 326 0.89 -29.03 -5.79
N GLU A 327 0.79 -29.82 -4.72
CA GLU A 327 0.44 -31.25 -4.76
C GLU A 327 -1.09 -31.49 -4.75
N SER A 328 -1.89 -30.47 -4.48
CA SER A 328 -3.35 -30.55 -4.52
C SER A 328 -3.85 -30.49 -5.96
N PRO A 329 -4.85 -31.29 -6.35
CA PRO A 329 -5.51 -31.12 -7.64
C PRO A 329 -6.04 -29.68 -7.76
N PRO A 330 -6.08 -29.10 -8.99
CA PRO A 330 -6.46 -27.70 -9.19
C PRO A 330 -7.78 -27.39 -8.48
N TYR A 331 -7.77 -26.32 -7.67
CA TYR A 331 -8.94 -25.84 -6.93
C TYR A 331 -10.12 -25.65 -7.90
N ARG A 332 -11.16 -26.48 -7.77
CA ARG A 332 -12.43 -26.25 -8.45
C ARG A 332 -13.20 -25.22 -7.63
N PRO A 333 -13.55 -24.05 -8.18
CA PRO A 333 -14.40 -23.10 -7.48
C PRO A 333 -15.69 -23.78 -7.02
N PHE A 334 -16.25 -23.33 -5.90
CA PHE A 334 -17.50 -23.80 -5.27
C PHE A 334 -18.77 -23.85 -6.17
N ALA A 335 -18.65 -23.62 -7.48
CA ALA A 335 -19.73 -23.68 -8.45
C ALA A 335 -20.31 -25.10 -8.69
N GLU A 336 -19.66 -26.18 -8.20
CA GLU A 336 -20.15 -27.55 -8.40
C GLU A 336 -20.93 -28.15 -7.21
N LEU A 337 -21.14 -27.41 -6.11
CA LEU A 337 -21.97 -27.86 -4.97
C LEU A 337 -23.46 -27.55 -5.10
N GLN A 338 -23.91 -26.96 -6.22
CA GLN A 338 -25.35 -26.72 -6.50
C GLN A 338 -26.02 -27.78 -7.39
N THR A 339 -25.33 -28.87 -7.74
CA THR A 339 -25.96 -30.00 -8.43
C THR A 339 -25.92 -31.26 -7.57
N VAL A 340 -26.64 -31.24 -6.45
CA VAL A 340 -27.13 -32.48 -5.83
C VAL A 340 -28.66 -32.40 -5.77
N ASN A 341 -29.23 -32.87 -6.89
CA ASN A 341 -30.55 -33.42 -7.18
C ASN A 341 -31.86 -32.63 -6.94
N PRO A 342 -32.83 -32.72 -7.90
CA PRO A 342 -34.23 -32.36 -7.69
C PRO A 342 -34.96 -33.29 -6.70
#